data_AF-A0AAV5A9V2-F1
#
_entry.id   AF-A0AAV5A9V2-F1
#
_cell.length_a   1.000
_cell.length_b   1.000
_cell.length_c   1.000
_cell.angle_alpha   90.00
_cell.angle_beta   90.00
_cell.angle_gamma   90.00
#
_symmetry.space_group_name_H-M   'P 1'
#
loop_
_entity.id
_entity.type
_entity.pdbx_description
1 polymer ?
#
loop_
_entity_poly.entity_id
_entity_poly.type
_entity_poly.pdbx_seq_one_letter_code
_entity_poly.pdbx_strand_id
1 'polypeptide(L)'
;MTDTTEYASVNVPVEGGSINPLTADPAILAISFKGATLRADFPRKPDVKSNESAGIWFDKGQAWKIFRQENTFKKTNEAYEKAKTNGLPIGDVKLEKGTVVTTFEGKPNPVKKTTDGYVVLAPRFSGKFFQGVTQFKSVLKGEGITKVSPEFPKLKRDFEIAKKIGLRDIQGFFERTTVPVNFTDIHVDGKPGAAQAFLEALDALPPRLY
;
A
#
# COMPACT_ATOMS: atom_id res chain seq x y z
N MET A 1 22.84 18.94 40.49
CA MET A 1 22.08 19.79 39.56
C MET A 1 22.80 19.74 38.22
N THR A 2 22.05 19.34 37.18
CA THR A 2 22.38 19.30 35.74
C THR A 2 23.76 18.78 35.34
N ASP A 3 23.83 17.48 35.09
CA ASP A 3 24.84 16.87 34.22
C ASP A 3 24.18 16.55 32.87
N THR A 4 24.66 17.20 31.82
CA THR A 4 24.24 16.99 30.43
C THR A 4 25.13 15.94 29.82
N THR A 5 24.60 14.74 29.59
CA THR A 5 25.30 13.71 28.82
C THR A 5 24.72 13.63 27.41
N GLU A 6 25.53 14.05 26.45
CA GLU A 6 25.39 13.80 25.02
C GLU A 6 25.33 12.29 24.73
N TYR A 7 24.42 11.88 23.85
CA TYR A 7 24.52 10.56 23.22
C TYR A 7 25.03 10.71 21.78
N ALA A 8 26.19 10.10 21.57
CA ALA A 8 26.99 10.12 20.36
C ALA A 8 26.26 9.49 19.15
N SER A 9 26.33 10.19 18.03
CA SER A 9 26.06 9.69 16.69
C SER A 9 27.16 8.71 16.25
N VAL A 10 26.81 7.46 16.02
CA VAL A 10 27.72 6.47 15.42
C VAL A 10 27.73 6.68 13.90
N ASN A 11 28.86 7.18 13.39
CA ASN A 11 29.22 7.14 11.98
C ASN A 11 29.57 5.71 11.57
N VAL A 12 28.99 5.25 10.46
CA VAL A 12 29.44 4.06 9.72
C VAL A 12 29.95 4.54 8.35
N PRO A 13 31.09 4.03 7.83
CA PRO A 13 31.86 4.71 6.80
C PRO A 13 31.26 4.57 5.39
N VAL A 14 31.50 5.61 4.59
CA VAL A 14 31.19 5.70 3.17
C VAL A 14 32.38 5.15 2.38
N GLU A 15 32.19 4.04 1.67
CA GLU A 15 33.10 3.60 0.62
C GLU A 15 32.41 3.64 -0.75
N GLY A 16 32.91 4.54 -1.61
CA GLY A 16 33.22 4.26 -3.01
C GLY A 16 32.12 3.73 -3.92
N GLY A 17 31.11 4.54 -4.21
CA GLY A 17 30.25 4.37 -5.38
C GLY A 17 29.96 5.75 -5.98
N SER A 18 30.16 5.90 -7.29
CA SER A 18 29.96 7.17 -8.00
C SER A 18 28.60 7.81 -7.66
N ILE A 19 28.66 8.99 -7.04
CA ILE A 19 27.52 9.88 -6.87
C ILE A 19 27.07 10.37 -8.25
N ASN A 20 26.12 9.64 -8.85
CA ASN A 20 25.11 10.32 -9.66
C ASN A 20 24.37 11.24 -8.68
N PRO A 21 24.30 12.57 -8.90
CA PRO A 21 23.48 13.41 -8.07
C PRO A 21 22.03 12.98 -8.27
N LEU A 22 21.54 12.13 -7.37
CA LEU A 22 20.14 11.97 -7.06
C LEU A 22 19.65 13.37 -6.66
N THR A 23 19.14 14.12 -7.64
CA THR A 23 18.24 15.21 -7.33
C THR A 23 17.08 14.54 -6.61
N ALA A 24 17.01 14.76 -5.29
CA ALA A 24 15.81 14.45 -4.53
C ALA A 24 14.64 15.03 -5.33
N ASP A 25 13.76 14.16 -5.82
CA ASP A 25 12.62 14.57 -6.60
C ASP A 25 11.89 15.65 -5.76
N PRO A 26 11.76 16.89 -6.26
CA PRO A 26 11.26 17.98 -5.44
C PRO A 26 9.91 17.62 -4.83
N ALA A 27 9.62 18.09 -3.63
CA ALA A 27 8.41 17.69 -2.93
C ALA A 27 7.17 18.06 -3.75
N ILE A 28 6.25 17.12 -3.95
CA ILE A 28 4.99 17.36 -4.67
C ILE A 28 4.09 18.26 -3.82
N LEU A 29 3.64 19.37 -4.39
CA LEU A 29 2.68 20.31 -3.81
C LEU A 29 1.24 20.01 -4.19
N ALA A 30 1.01 19.60 -5.43
CA ALA A 30 -0.31 19.32 -5.98
C ALA A 30 -0.20 18.37 -7.16
N ILE A 31 -1.28 17.64 -7.45
CA ILE A 31 -1.36 16.76 -8.61
C ILE A 31 -2.75 16.79 -9.24
N SER A 32 -2.80 16.69 -10.55
CA SER A 32 -4.04 16.49 -11.31
C SER A 32 -3.93 15.23 -12.16
N PHE A 33 -4.99 14.44 -12.22
CA PHE A 33 -5.13 13.30 -13.10
C PHE A 33 -6.30 13.52 -14.07
N LYS A 34 -6.06 13.27 -15.36
CA LYS A 34 -7.08 13.36 -16.40
C LYS A 34 -7.00 12.13 -17.31
N GLY A 35 -7.85 11.15 -17.05
CA GLY A 35 -8.08 10.01 -17.93
C GLY A 35 -9.35 10.17 -18.78
N ALA A 36 -9.73 9.07 -19.42
CA ALA A 36 -10.92 8.99 -20.25
C ALA A 36 -12.22 9.14 -19.45
N THR A 37 -12.29 8.49 -18.28
CA THR A 37 -13.49 8.50 -17.41
C THR A 37 -13.20 9.05 -16.01
N LEU A 38 -11.96 8.99 -15.54
CA LEU A 38 -11.54 9.45 -14.22
C LEU A 38 -10.84 10.80 -14.31
N ARG A 39 -11.25 11.73 -13.43
CA ARG A 39 -10.62 13.05 -13.29
C ARG A 39 -10.58 13.45 -11.83
N ALA A 40 -9.44 13.99 -11.41
CA ALA A 40 -9.29 14.53 -10.07
C ALA A 40 -8.19 15.60 -10.02
N ASP A 41 -8.43 16.62 -9.21
CA ASP A 41 -7.47 17.67 -8.89
C ASP A 41 -7.23 17.67 -7.39
N PHE A 42 -5.96 17.54 -7.00
CA PHE A 42 -5.53 17.54 -5.61
C PHE A 42 -4.59 18.73 -5.39
N PRO A 43 -5.11 19.88 -4.94
CA PRO A 43 -4.31 21.10 -4.70
C PRO A 43 -3.53 21.02 -3.38
N ARG A 44 -2.97 19.83 -3.08
CA ARG A 44 -2.32 19.51 -1.81
C ARG A 44 -1.34 18.35 -1.97
N LYS A 45 -0.43 18.27 -1.01
CA LYS A 45 0.51 17.15 -0.86
C LYS A 45 -0.27 15.82 -0.69
N PRO A 46 0.33 14.68 -1.08
CA PRO A 46 -0.29 13.38 -0.89
C PRO A 46 -0.54 13.09 0.61
N ASP A 47 -1.63 12.38 0.90
CA ASP A 47 -1.93 11.91 2.26
C ASP A 47 -0.94 10.83 2.71
N VAL A 48 -0.48 10.03 1.75
CA VAL A 48 0.54 9.00 1.97
C VAL A 48 1.64 9.13 0.92
N LYS A 49 2.88 9.26 1.37
CA LYS A 49 4.06 9.26 0.49
C LYS A 49 4.27 7.87 -0.10
N SER A 50 4.72 7.80 -1.35
CA SER A 50 5.10 6.56 -2.02
C SER A 50 6.42 6.74 -2.75
N ASN A 51 7.26 5.71 -2.74
CA ASN A 51 8.50 5.68 -3.52
C ASN A 51 8.28 5.16 -4.94
N GLU A 52 7.17 4.45 -5.18
CA GLU A 52 6.85 3.81 -6.46
C GLU A 52 5.80 4.58 -7.27
N SER A 53 5.05 5.47 -6.61
CA SER A 53 4.05 6.33 -7.24
C SER A 53 4.30 7.79 -6.88
N ALA A 54 3.51 8.71 -7.41
CA ALA A 54 3.51 10.11 -6.96
C ALA A 54 3.03 10.28 -5.51
N GLY A 55 2.35 9.26 -4.97
CA GLY A 55 1.68 9.29 -3.68
C GLY A 55 0.27 8.71 -3.75
N ILE A 56 -0.43 8.83 -2.63
CA ILE A 56 -1.83 8.44 -2.49
C ILE A 56 -2.61 9.63 -1.95
N TRP A 57 -3.74 9.91 -2.58
CA TRP A 57 -4.70 10.92 -2.14
C TRP A 57 -6.04 10.28 -1.80
N PHE A 58 -6.65 10.70 -0.71
CA PHE A 58 -7.99 10.33 -0.32
C PHE A 58 -9.00 11.40 -0.74
N ASP A 59 -10.02 11.00 -1.50
CA ASP A 59 -11.14 11.86 -1.88
C ASP A 59 -12.42 11.05 -2.01
N LYS A 60 -13.52 11.58 -1.46
CA LYS A 60 -14.88 10.99 -1.54
C LYS A 60 -14.93 9.48 -1.27
N GLY A 61 -14.23 9.02 -0.23
CA GLY A 61 -14.22 7.61 0.16
C GLY A 61 -13.38 6.71 -0.75
N GLN A 62 -12.56 7.28 -1.62
CA GLN A 62 -11.65 6.56 -2.51
C GLN A 62 -10.20 6.92 -2.22
N ALA A 63 -9.30 5.99 -2.49
CA ALA A 63 -7.87 6.16 -2.52
C ALA A 63 -7.39 6.23 -3.98
N TRP A 64 -6.68 7.30 -4.31
CA TRP A 64 -6.12 7.57 -5.63
C TRP A 64 -4.60 7.39 -5.55
N LYS A 65 -4.08 6.24 -5.99
CA LYS A 65 -2.64 6.03 -6.15
C LYS A 65 -2.25 6.40 -7.58
N ILE A 66 -1.56 7.52 -7.74
CA ILE A 66 -1.25 8.09 -9.07
C ILE A 66 0.20 7.80 -9.44
N PHE A 67 0.43 7.28 -10.64
CA PHE A 67 1.75 6.98 -11.19
C PHE A 67 2.08 7.96 -12.33
N ARG A 68 3.29 8.53 -12.30
CA ARG A 68 3.78 9.51 -13.30
C ARG A 68 4.39 8.85 -14.55
N GLN A 69 4.28 7.53 -14.67
CA GLN A 69 4.82 6.72 -15.76
C GLN A 69 3.89 5.53 -16.01
N GLU A 70 3.80 5.05 -17.25
CA GLU A 70 2.94 3.92 -17.62
C GLU A 70 3.63 2.56 -17.67
N ASN A 71 4.95 2.52 -17.49
CA ASN A 71 5.78 1.31 -17.63
C ASN A 71 5.28 0.13 -16.76
N THR A 72 4.71 0.41 -15.60
CA THR A 72 4.17 -0.61 -14.69
C THR A 72 2.68 -0.91 -14.89
N PHE A 73 1.95 -0.13 -15.71
CA PHE A 73 0.49 -0.23 -15.85
C PHE A 73 0.04 -1.65 -16.17
N LYS A 74 0.64 -2.28 -17.20
CA LYS A 74 0.24 -3.63 -17.63
C LYS A 74 0.38 -4.65 -16.50
N LYS A 75 1.54 -4.65 -15.83
CA LYS A 75 1.82 -5.55 -14.71
C LYS A 75 0.89 -5.31 -13.52
N THR A 76 0.63 -4.05 -13.17
CA THR A 76 -0.30 -3.69 -12.09
C THR A 76 -1.73 -4.15 -12.45
N ASN A 77 -2.18 -3.90 -13.68
CA ASN A 77 -3.50 -4.32 -14.14
C ASN A 77 -3.67 -5.85 -14.11
N GLU A 78 -2.70 -6.59 -14.63
CA GLU A 78 -2.69 -8.06 -14.58
C GLU A 78 -2.73 -8.60 -13.15
N ALA A 79 -2.03 -7.96 -12.20
CA ALA A 79 -2.05 -8.34 -10.80
C ALA A 79 -3.44 -8.15 -10.16
N TYR A 80 -4.09 -7.01 -10.42
CA TYR A 80 -5.45 -6.75 -9.94
C TYR A 80 -6.50 -7.65 -10.59
N GLU A 81 -6.41 -7.90 -11.90
CA GLU A 81 -7.30 -8.84 -12.60
C GLU A 81 -7.15 -10.26 -12.07
N LYS A 82 -5.90 -10.71 -11.81
CA LYS A 82 -5.65 -12.02 -11.20
C LYS A 82 -6.24 -12.11 -9.79
N ALA A 83 -6.07 -11.08 -8.97
CA ALA A 83 -6.65 -11.01 -7.63
C ALA A 83 -8.19 -11.07 -7.67
N LYS A 84 -8.81 -10.27 -8.54
CA LYS A 84 -10.27 -10.25 -8.77
C LYS A 84 -10.80 -11.60 -9.23
N THR A 85 -10.19 -12.19 -10.25
CA THR A 85 -10.59 -13.49 -10.82
C THR A 85 -10.50 -14.62 -9.79
N ASN A 86 -9.58 -14.55 -8.84
CA ASN A 86 -9.45 -15.54 -7.77
C ASN A 86 -10.26 -15.20 -6.51
N GLY A 87 -11.01 -14.08 -6.51
CA GLY A 87 -11.86 -13.70 -5.38
C GLY A 87 -11.12 -13.14 -4.17
N LEU A 88 -9.92 -12.58 -4.36
CA LEU A 88 -9.21 -11.87 -3.29
C LEU A 88 -10.00 -10.60 -2.90
N PRO A 89 -10.22 -10.32 -1.62
CA PRO A 89 -10.98 -9.13 -1.20
C PRO A 89 -10.12 -7.87 -1.37
N ILE A 90 -10.28 -7.20 -2.50
CA ILE A 90 -9.54 -5.98 -2.89
C ILE A 90 -10.45 -4.76 -3.12
N GLY A 91 -11.78 -4.92 -2.95
CA GLY A 91 -12.78 -3.89 -3.27
C GLY A 91 -12.99 -3.68 -4.78
N ASP A 92 -13.75 -2.64 -5.13
CA ASP A 92 -13.97 -2.23 -6.54
C ASP A 92 -12.82 -1.35 -7.02
N VAL A 93 -11.71 -1.98 -7.42
CA VAL A 93 -10.52 -1.30 -7.92
C VAL A 93 -10.66 -1.01 -9.41
N LYS A 94 -10.30 0.21 -9.82
CA LYS A 94 -10.24 0.63 -11.23
C LYS A 94 -8.84 1.13 -11.56
N LEU A 95 -8.36 0.76 -12.74
CA LEU A 95 -7.12 1.28 -13.29
C LEU A 95 -7.43 2.04 -14.56
N GLU A 96 -6.86 3.24 -14.69
CA GLU A 96 -7.06 4.05 -15.88
C GLU A 96 -5.78 4.80 -16.23
N LYS A 97 -5.42 4.79 -17.52
CA LYS A 97 -4.35 5.62 -18.06
C LYS A 97 -4.83 7.05 -18.29
N GLY A 98 -3.93 8.00 -18.20
CA GLY A 98 -4.26 9.39 -18.44
C GLY A 98 -3.07 10.31 -18.31
N THR A 99 -3.34 11.60 -18.42
CA THR A 99 -2.33 12.64 -18.24
C THR A 99 -2.24 13.02 -16.76
N VAL A 100 -1.02 13.10 -16.25
CA VAL A 100 -0.70 13.53 -14.89
C VAL A 100 -0.01 14.88 -14.94
N VAL A 101 -0.56 15.87 -14.23
CA VAL A 101 0.10 17.16 -14.04
C VAL A 101 0.57 17.25 -12.59
N THR A 102 1.88 17.23 -12.38
CA THR A 102 2.49 17.34 -11.05
C THR A 102 3.03 18.75 -10.86
N THR A 103 2.67 19.38 -9.73
CA THR A 103 3.26 20.64 -9.29
C THR A 103 4.23 20.37 -8.16
N PHE A 104 5.48 20.74 -8.34
CA PHE A 104 6.57 20.53 -7.39
C PHE A 104 6.94 21.82 -6.66
N GLU A 105 7.46 21.68 -5.45
CA GLU A 105 8.20 22.75 -4.78
C GLU A 105 9.41 23.14 -5.63
N GLY A 106 9.53 24.43 -5.95
CA GLY A 106 10.68 25.00 -6.63
C GLY A 106 10.96 26.38 -6.07
N LYS A 107 12.24 26.75 -5.96
CA LYS A 107 12.66 28.12 -5.61
C LYS A 107 13.07 28.85 -6.89
N PRO A 108 12.52 30.05 -7.20
CA PRO A 108 11.54 30.83 -6.45
C PRO A 108 10.07 30.48 -6.71
N ASN A 109 9.76 29.66 -7.73
CA ASN A 109 8.39 29.36 -8.16
C ASN A 109 8.14 27.84 -8.28
N PRO A 110 6.90 27.36 -8.05
CA PRO A 110 6.53 25.98 -8.30
C PRO A 110 6.76 25.57 -9.76
N VAL A 111 7.28 24.36 -9.95
CA VAL A 111 7.51 23.79 -11.29
C VAL A 111 6.38 22.84 -11.62
N LYS A 112 5.78 22.96 -12.80
CA LYS A 112 4.77 22.03 -13.29
C LYS A 112 5.37 21.08 -14.32
N LYS A 113 5.08 19.79 -14.19
CA LYS A 113 5.45 18.76 -15.15
C LYS A 113 4.22 17.97 -15.56
N THR A 114 4.05 17.80 -16.87
CA THR A 114 3.01 16.97 -17.45
C THR A 114 3.64 15.68 -17.96
N THR A 115 3.06 14.54 -17.61
CA THR A 115 3.52 13.22 -18.06
C THR A 115 2.33 12.33 -18.38
N ASP A 116 2.53 11.33 -19.23
CA ASP A 116 1.62 10.20 -19.31
C ASP A 116 1.81 9.30 -18.08
N GLY A 117 0.70 8.76 -17.59
CA GLY A 117 0.67 8.01 -16.35
C GLY A 117 -0.61 7.24 -16.19
N TYR A 118 -0.85 6.75 -14.99
CA TYR A 118 -2.08 6.03 -14.70
C TYR A 118 -2.45 6.19 -13.23
N VAL A 119 -3.71 5.89 -12.93
CA VAL A 119 -4.22 5.85 -11.56
C VAL A 119 -4.68 4.43 -11.23
N VAL A 120 -4.45 4.04 -9.98
CA VAL A 120 -5.20 2.97 -9.32
C VAL A 120 -6.18 3.65 -8.37
N LEU A 121 -7.47 3.57 -8.69
CA LEU A 121 -8.57 4.04 -7.87
C LEU A 121 -9.12 2.86 -7.09
N ALA A 122 -9.09 2.93 -5.76
CA ALA A 122 -9.59 1.88 -4.89
C ALA A 122 -10.50 2.47 -3.80
N PRO A 123 -11.40 1.69 -3.21
CA PRO A 123 -12.11 2.12 -2.01
C PRO A 123 -11.13 2.48 -0.89
N ARG A 124 -11.43 3.56 -0.16
CA ARG A 124 -10.72 3.85 1.09
C ARG A 124 -11.24 2.88 2.16
N PHE A 125 -10.44 1.90 2.50
CA PHE A 125 -10.77 0.95 3.57
C PHE A 125 -10.63 1.60 4.95
N SER A 126 -11.56 1.27 5.85
CA SER A 126 -11.48 1.50 7.29
C SER A 126 -10.81 0.30 7.99
N GLY A 127 -10.61 0.41 9.30
CA GLY A 127 -10.09 -0.68 10.12
C GLY A 127 -8.60 -0.57 10.47
N LYS A 128 -8.07 -1.63 11.07
CA LYS A 128 -6.69 -1.70 11.53
C LYS A 128 -5.79 -2.15 10.39
N PHE A 129 -4.89 -1.25 9.97
CA PHE A 129 -3.88 -1.57 8.97
C PHE A 129 -2.91 -2.64 9.48
N PHE A 130 -2.48 -3.52 8.59
CA PHE A 130 -1.38 -4.43 8.81
C PHE A 130 -0.46 -4.49 7.59
N GLN A 131 0.82 -4.57 7.87
CA GLN A 131 1.89 -4.88 6.92
C GLN A 131 2.76 -5.96 7.56
N GLY A 132 2.72 -7.17 6.99
CA GLY A 132 3.45 -8.33 7.51
C GLY A 132 2.80 -9.02 8.72
N VAL A 133 3.33 -10.20 9.04
CA VAL A 133 2.74 -11.15 10.00
C VAL A 133 2.72 -10.61 11.44
N THR A 134 3.76 -9.90 11.87
CA THR A 134 3.85 -9.38 13.25
C THR A 134 2.74 -8.40 13.55
N GLN A 135 2.51 -7.44 12.64
CA GLN A 135 1.41 -6.47 12.80
C GLN A 135 0.06 -7.18 12.71
N PHE A 136 -0.10 -8.12 11.79
CA PHE A 136 -1.33 -8.91 11.67
C PHE A 136 -1.66 -9.67 12.96
N LYS A 137 -0.68 -10.35 13.60
CA LYS A 137 -0.86 -10.99 14.91
C LYS A 137 -1.30 -10.00 15.99
N SER A 138 -0.70 -8.81 16.01
CA SER A 138 -1.08 -7.74 16.94
C SER A 138 -2.53 -7.28 16.73
N VAL A 139 -2.94 -7.12 15.46
CA VAL A 139 -4.31 -6.78 15.08
C VAL A 139 -5.28 -7.86 15.56
N LEU A 140 -5.04 -9.13 15.25
CA LEU A 140 -5.89 -10.24 15.68
C LEU A 140 -6.01 -10.32 17.21
N LYS A 141 -4.89 -10.15 17.93
CA LYS A 141 -4.88 -10.13 19.40
C LYS A 141 -5.68 -8.96 19.97
N GLY A 142 -5.44 -7.75 19.47
CA GLY A 142 -6.15 -6.54 19.92
C GLY A 142 -7.63 -6.54 19.58
N GLU A 143 -8.03 -7.34 18.59
CA GLU A 143 -9.42 -7.59 18.23
C GLU A 143 -10.02 -8.78 18.99
N GLY A 144 -9.23 -9.61 19.68
CA GLY A 144 -9.72 -10.82 20.35
C GLY A 144 -10.17 -11.93 19.39
N ILE A 145 -9.49 -12.08 18.25
CA ILE A 145 -9.79 -13.12 17.26
C ILE A 145 -9.15 -14.44 17.69
N THR A 146 -9.92 -15.52 17.58
CA THR A 146 -9.55 -16.90 17.93
C THR A 146 -10.02 -17.87 16.84
N LYS A 147 -9.68 -19.16 16.96
CA LYS A 147 -10.12 -20.17 15.97
C LYS A 147 -11.64 -20.37 15.87
N VAL A 148 -12.38 -20.01 16.92
CA VAL A 148 -13.85 -20.12 16.94
C VAL A 148 -14.55 -18.82 16.53
N SER A 149 -13.78 -17.75 16.28
CA SER A 149 -14.33 -16.49 15.81
C SER A 149 -14.98 -16.68 14.43
N PRO A 150 -16.17 -16.10 14.17
CA PRO A 150 -16.88 -16.29 12.90
C PRO A 150 -16.09 -15.81 11.67
N GLU A 151 -15.16 -14.88 11.86
CA GLU A 151 -14.27 -14.36 10.82
C GLU A 151 -13.17 -15.36 10.41
N PHE A 152 -12.82 -16.31 11.29
CA PHE A 152 -11.65 -17.18 11.12
C PHE A 152 -11.68 -18.01 9.82
N PRO A 153 -12.78 -18.70 9.45
CA PRO A 153 -12.81 -19.47 8.20
C PRO A 153 -12.60 -18.58 6.96
N LYS A 154 -13.12 -17.35 6.99
CA LYS A 154 -12.99 -16.40 5.88
C LYS A 154 -11.56 -15.83 5.79
N LEU A 155 -10.97 -15.45 6.93
CA LEU A 155 -9.56 -15.05 6.99
C LEU A 155 -8.67 -16.15 6.40
N LYS A 156 -8.82 -17.40 6.86
CA LYS A 156 -8.02 -18.52 6.37
C LYS A 156 -8.16 -18.69 4.86
N ARG A 157 -9.38 -18.69 4.34
CA ARG A 157 -9.66 -18.76 2.89
C ARG A 157 -8.97 -17.63 2.13
N ASP A 158 -9.07 -16.39 2.62
CA ASP A 158 -8.54 -15.22 1.92
C ASP A 158 -7.00 -15.25 1.86
N PHE A 159 -6.31 -15.73 2.90
CA PHE A 159 -4.86 -15.94 2.87
C PHE A 159 -4.43 -17.15 2.02
N GLU A 160 -5.24 -18.22 1.92
CA GLU A 160 -4.99 -19.31 0.96
C GLU A 160 -5.08 -18.81 -0.49
N ILE A 161 -6.04 -17.93 -0.80
CA ILE A 161 -6.13 -17.27 -2.11
C ILE A 161 -4.89 -16.41 -2.35
N ALA A 162 -4.48 -15.59 -1.38
CA ALA A 162 -3.27 -14.77 -1.47
C ALA A 162 -2.02 -15.61 -1.78
N LYS A 163 -1.89 -16.77 -1.11
CA LYS A 163 -0.84 -17.76 -1.38
C LYS A 163 -0.91 -18.30 -2.80
N LYS A 164 -2.10 -18.77 -3.24
CA LYS A 164 -2.33 -19.34 -4.58
C LYS A 164 -1.97 -18.37 -5.69
N ILE A 165 -2.32 -17.10 -5.55
CA ILE A 165 -2.03 -16.11 -6.59
C ILE A 165 -0.57 -15.62 -6.55
N GLY A 166 0.17 -15.91 -5.48
CA GLY A 166 1.56 -15.49 -5.30
C GLY A 166 1.69 -14.01 -4.89
N LEU A 167 0.84 -13.55 -3.98
CA LEU A 167 0.89 -12.19 -3.43
C LEU A 167 2.19 -12.02 -2.62
N ARG A 168 3.03 -11.08 -3.06
CA ARG A 168 4.38 -10.83 -2.53
C ARG A 168 4.33 -10.08 -1.21
N ASP A 169 3.71 -8.91 -1.24
CA ASP A 169 3.65 -7.97 -0.12
C ASP A 169 2.25 -7.99 0.46
N ILE A 170 2.07 -8.77 1.52
CA ILE A 170 0.77 -8.94 2.14
C ILE A 170 0.50 -7.80 3.10
N GLN A 171 -0.34 -6.89 2.63
CA GLN A 171 -0.74 -5.67 3.32
C GLN A 171 -2.25 -5.50 3.17
N GLY A 172 -2.88 -4.91 4.18
CA GLY A 172 -4.32 -4.72 4.14
C GLY A 172 -4.87 -4.06 5.38
N PHE A 173 -6.19 -4.08 5.45
CA PHE A 173 -6.96 -3.59 6.59
C PHE A 173 -7.81 -4.72 7.13
N PHE A 174 -7.84 -4.84 8.45
CA PHE A 174 -8.74 -5.73 9.15
C PHE A 174 -9.88 -4.94 9.80
N GLU A 175 -11.10 -5.45 9.67
CA GLU A 175 -12.27 -4.92 10.35
C GLU A 175 -13.22 -6.08 10.66
N ARG A 176 -13.89 -6.09 11.82
CA ARG A 176 -14.85 -7.15 12.18
C ARG A 176 -16.18 -6.99 11.42
N THR A 177 -16.13 -7.17 10.10
CA THR A 177 -17.30 -7.10 9.21
C THR A 177 -17.46 -8.40 8.44
N THR A 178 -18.43 -8.42 7.52
CA THR A 178 -18.64 -9.57 6.62
C THR A 178 -17.45 -9.84 5.71
N VAL A 179 -16.58 -8.86 5.44
CA VAL A 179 -15.32 -9.01 4.68
C VAL A 179 -14.17 -8.58 5.60
N PRO A 180 -13.62 -9.52 6.40
CA PRO A 180 -12.80 -9.14 7.54
C PRO A 180 -11.42 -8.62 7.17
N VAL A 181 -10.95 -8.90 5.95
CA VAL A 181 -9.70 -8.36 5.40
C VAL A 181 -9.95 -7.76 4.05
N ASN A 182 -9.39 -6.58 3.82
CA ASN A 182 -9.26 -5.97 2.49
C ASN A 182 -7.77 -5.79 2.18
N PHE A 183 -7.29 -6.45 1.13
CA PHE A 183 -5.90 -6.34 0.69
C PHE A 183 -5.70 -5.06 -0.10
N THR A 184 -4.55 -4.43 0.11
CA THR A 184 -4.10 -3.25 -0.62
C THR A 184 -2.75 -3.54 -1.28
N ASP A 185 -2.37 -2.70 -2.24
CA ASP A 185 -1.03 -2.70 -2.84
C ASP A 185 -0.63 -4.07 -3.44
N ILE A 186 -1.45 -4.53 -4.39
CA ILE A 186 -1.38 -5.89 -4.97
C ILE A 186 -0.15 -6.06 -5.86
N HIS A 187 0.84 -6.79 -5.34
CA HIS A 187 2.05 -7.18 -6.04
C HIS A 187 2.14 -8.69 -6.17
N VAL A 188 2.09 -9.22 -7.39
CA VAL A 188 2.20 -10.65 -7.65
C VAL A 188 3.55 -10.96 -8.31
N ASP A 189 4.40 -11.74 -7.65
CA ASP A 189 5.69 -12.19 -8.18
C ASP A 189 5.97 -13.69 -8.00
N GLY A 190 5.02 -14.45 -7.44
CA GLY A 190 5.09 -15.90 -7.37
C GLY A 190 5.94 -16.47 -6.23
N LYS A 191 6.39 -15.67 -5.24
CA LYS A 191 7.04 -16.18 -4.02
C LYS A 191 6.00 -16.44 -2.91
N PRO A 192 5.58 -17.70 -2.66
CA PRO A 192 4.48 -18.02 -1.75
C PRO A 192 4.82 -17.85 -0.25
N GLY A 193 6.09 -17.59 0.09
CA GLY A 193 6.57 -17.62 1.48
C GLY A 193 5.90 -16.61 2.41
N ALA A 194 5.52 -15.44 1.89
CA ALA A 194 4.84 -14.43 2.69
C ALA A 194 3.48 -14.94 3.18
N ALA A 195 2.63 -15.43 2.29
CA ALA A 195 1.27 -15.90 2.63
C ALA A 195 1.27 -17.10 3.56
N GLN A 196 2.24 -18.00 3.40
CA GLN A 196 2.41 -19.16 4.27
C GLN A 196 2.57 -18.74 5.74
N ALA A 197 3.38 -17.71 6.02
CA ALA A 197 3.60 -17.23 7.38
C ALA A 197 2.34 -16.60 8.01
N PHE A 198 1.40 -16.06 7.21
CA PHE A 198 0.10 -15.59 7.71
C PHE A 198 -0.84 -16.76 8.05
N LEU A 199 -0.83 -17.82 7.22
CA LEU A 199 -1.61 -19.04 7.51
C LEU A 199 -1.14 -19.71 8.79
N GLU A 200 0.18 -19.80 9.00
CA GLU A 200 0.76 -20.30 10.25
C GLU A 200 0.37 -19.43 11.46
N ALA A 201 0.32 -18.10 11.28
CA ALA A 201 -0.14 -17.20 12.33
C ALA A 201 -1.61 -17.44 12.72
N LEU A 202 -2.48 -17.72 11.74
CA LEU A 202 -3.87 -18.09 11.99
C LEU A 202 -3.97 -19.45 12.67
N ASP A 203 -3.23 -20.44 12.19
CA ASP A 203 -3.25 -21.79 12.75
C ASP A 203 -2.66 -21.87 14.17
N ALA A 204 -1.87 -20.86 14.58
CA ALA A 204 -1.35 -20.70 15.94
C ALA A 204 -2.33 -20.00 16.91
N LEU A 205 -3.48 -19.51 16.45
CA LEU A 205 -4.46 -18.86 17.34
C LEU A 205 -5.03 -19.85 18.38
N PRO A 206 -5.33 -19.38 19.61
CA PRO A 206 -5.96 -20.23 20.61
C PRO A 206 -7.40 -20.60 20.20
N PRO A 207 -7.94 -21.72 20.73
CA PRO A 207 -9.32 -22.11 20.47
C PRO A 207 -10.35 -21.20 21.14
N ARG A 208 -10.00 -20.55 22.27
CA ARG A 208 -10.83 -19.56 23.00
C ARG A 208 -9.91 -18.55 23.70
N LEU A 209 -10.46 -17.40 24.09
CA LEU A 209 -9.79 -16.47 25.00
C LEU A 209 -9.85 -17.04 26.42
N TYR A 210 -8.75 -16.89 27.17
CA TYR A 210 -8.66 -17.27 28.58
C TYR A 210 -9.50 -16.35 29.46
#